data_AF-A0A4V6S1X9-F1
#
_entry.id   AF-A0A4V6S1X9-F1
#
_cell.length_a   1.000
_cell.length_b   1.000
_cell.length_c   1.000
_cell.angle_alpha   90.00
_cell.angle_beta   90.00
_cell.angle_gamma   90.00
#
_symmetry.space_group_name_H-M   'P 1'
#
loop_
_entity.id
_entity.type
_entity.pdbx_description
1 polymer ?
#
loop_
_entity_poly.entity_id
_entity_poly.type
_entity_poly.pdbx_seq_one_letter_code
_entity_poly.pdbx_strand_id
1 'polypeptide(L)'
;MSHIVASRQHAPDPVTFTSAAANQIALSKLDADMFPGHSYRLNALKDLSSIPSLPSNIHLLRSSLNVEVRPPREPTVDQATLDSDRFHPIATGERSLYLPDEVRKAFKKAGADAAALPRGSPRSYDGVTIVPLGTSSALPSKYRNVSSTLVQIPGHGNILLDCGEGTWGQLARAFGSDDMSAGAWQVLRDLKCIFLSHIHGDHHIGLAKVLAMRKQLNPPPKEPLYVVGIRSLHLYLHELSDLEDLGLNDPITGVVLLLSDSLNFRGPNIARYGRWQLKDEEDWMDNERSVALNKDLCALLGLSAFTTVDVDHRTRCYGLVLDHNEKWRLVFSGDTKPTQNLVQAGKNATVLIHEATMGDDQEELAAQKAHSTVGQAISIGTDMKASNIMLTHFSARYPKMPPAIVNKSDSKTNVVLAFDHARVRFGDMMKLRTYLPALEAFYGEVAVDDDDNDEGITTLLVESNVPDA
;
A
#
# COMPACT_ATOMS: atom_id res chain seq x y z
N MET A 1 -12.28 -11.26 40.66
CA MET A 1 -11.19 -10.53 39.97
C MET A 1 -11.06 -11.17 38.61
N SER A 2 -11.31 -10.41 37.55
CA SER A 2 -11.29 -10.93 36.18
C SER A 2 -9.90 -10.73 35.59
N HIS A 3 -9.38 -11.71 34.86
CA HIS A 3 -8.09 -11.66 34.19
C HIS A 3 -8.30 -11.38 32.71
N ILE A 4 -7.60 -10.38 32.16
CA ILE A 4 -7.69 -10.04 30.74
C ILE A 4 -6.39 -10.45 30.05
N VAL A 5 -6.49 -11.28 29.02
CA VAL A 5 -5.33 -11.91 28.35
C VAL A 5 -5.23 -11.43 26.91
N ALA A 6 -4.09 -10.87 26.54
CA ALA A 6 -3.73 -10.58 25.16
C ALA A 6 -2.63 -11.54 24.70
N SER A 7 -2.88 -12.35 23.67
CA SER A 7 -1.89 -13.29 23.14
C SER A 7 -2.14 -13.59 21.67
N ARG A 8 -1.12 -13.45 20.82
CA ARG A 8 -1.23 -13.74 19.38
C ARG A 8 -1.51 -15.21 19.07
N GLN A 9 -1.09 -16.13 19.94
CA GLN A 9 -1.31 -17.57 19.76
C GLN A 9 -2.69 -18.01 20.28
N HIS A 10 -3.17 -17.38 21.36
CA HIS A 10 -4.38 -17.80 22.07
C HIS A 10 -5.59 -16.89 21.84
N ALA A 11 -5.42 -15.78 21.12
CA ALA A 11 -6.51 -14.92 20.67
C ALA A 11 -6.76 -15.10 19.16
N PRO A 12 -8.00 -14.84 18.70
CA PRO A 12 -8.28 -14.70 17.28
C PRO A 12 -7.54 -13.47 16.72
N ASP A 13 -7.43 -13.42 15.40
CA ASP A 13 -6.90 -12.31 14.62
C ASP A 13 -7.96 -11.76 13.64
N PRO A 14 -9.07 -11.19 14.17
CA PRO A 14 -10.13 -10.61 13.37
C PRO A 14 -9.63 -9.35 12.65
N VAL A 15 -10.32 -8.95 11.58
CA VAL A 15 -9.97 -7.72 10.85
C VAL A 15 -10.36 -6.49 11.67
N THR A 16 -9.41 -5.58 11.92
CA THR A 16 -9.67 -4.35 12.67
C THR A 16 -10.43 -3.30 11.86
N PHE A 17 -10.06 -3.10 10.59
CA PHE A 17 -10.68 -2.11 9.70
C PHE A 17 -11.79 -2.76 8.87
N THR A 18 -12.92 -3.03 9.52
CA THR A 18 -14.04 -3.80 8.94
C THR A 18 -14.65 -3.11 7.71
N SER A 19 -14.67 -1.78 7.66
CA SER A 19 -15.18 -1.02 6.51
C SER A 19 -14.30 -1.19 5.26
N ALA A 20 -12.97 -1.08 5.40
CA ALA A 20 -12.03 -1.36 4.30
C ALA A 20 -12.10 -2.82 3.85
N ALA A 21 -12.26 -3.75 4.78
CA ALA A 21 -12.35 -5.18 4.47
C ALA A 21 -13.66 -5.57 3.79
N ALA A 22 -14.79 -4.99 4.20
CA ALA A 22 -16.08 -5.16 3.54
C ALA A 22 -16.02 -4.63 2.10
N ASN A 23 -15.38 -3.48 1.89
CA ASN A 23 -15.10 -2.93 0.58
C ASN A 23 -14.29 -3.93 -0.28
N GLN A 24 -13.24 -4.52 0.29
CA GLN A 24 -12.46 -5.53 -0.41
C GLN A 24 -13.28 -6.78 -0.81
N ILE A 25 -14.19 -7.26 0.05
CA ILE A 25 -15.11 -8.36 -0.33
C ILE A 25 -16.00 -7.92 -1.49
N ALA A 26 -16.54 -6.70 -1.46
CA ALA A 26 -17.36 -6.20 -2.55
C ALA A 26 -16.59 -6.16 -3.87
N LEU A 27 -15.38 -5.60 -3.88
CA LEU A 27 -14.50 -5.56 -5.05
C LEU A 27 -14.11 -6.96 -5.55
N SER A 28 -13.98 -7.95 -4.67
CA SER A 28 -13.72 -9.35 -5.06
C SER A 28 -14.85 -9.96 -5.90
N LYS A 29 -16.08 -9.41 -5.83
CA LYS A 29 -17.20 -9.82 -6.70
C LYS A 29 -17.04 -9.33 -8.14
N LEU A 30 -16.25 -8.28 -8.36
CA LEU A 30 -15.86 -7.84 -9.69
C LEU A 30 -14.74 -8.72 -10.24
N ASP A 31 -13.68 -8.91 -9.46
CA ASP A 31 -12.52 -9.71 -9.84
C ASP A 31 -11.75 -10.18 -8.59
N ALA A 32 -11.90 -11.47 -8.24
CA ALA A 32 -11.26 -12.04 -7.06
C ALA A 32 -9.73 -12.18 -7.18
N ASP A 33 -9.19 -12.24 -8.39
CA ASP A 33 -7.74 -12.33 -8.61
C ASP A 33 -7.08 -10.96 -8.41
N MET A 34 -7.73 -9.91 -8.92
CA MET A 34 -7.26 -8.52 -8.77
C MET A 34 -7.57 -7.93 -7.40
N PHE A 35 -8.69 -8.30 -6.78
CA PHE A 35 -9.11 -7.82 -5.46
C PHE A 35 -9.28 -9.01 -4.49
N PRO A 36 -8.18 -9.64 -4.07
CA PRO A 36 -8.23 -10.77 -3.16
C PRO A 36 -8.72 -10.33 -1.78
N GLY A 37 -9.44 -11.22 -1.08
CA GLY A 37 -9.89 -10.98 0.28
C GLY A 37 -8.73 -10.87 1.28
N HIS A 38 -8.96 -10.18 2.39
CA HIS A 38 -7.97 -10.09 3.47
C HIS A 38 -7.75 -11.42 4.18
N SER A 39 -6.55 -11.61 4.71
CA SER A 39 -6.21 -12.65 5.67
C SER A 39 -6.69 -12.27 7.08
N TYR A 40 -7.34 -13.21 7.75
CA TYR A 40 -7.84 -13.07 9.12
C TYR A 40 -8.06 -14.45 9.72
N ARG A 41 -8.25 -14.49 11.05
CA ARG A 41 -8.53 -15.73 11.76
C ARG A 41 -9.52 -15.48 12.89
N LEU A 42 -10.66 -16.17 12.90
CA LEU A 42 -11.69 -16.00 13.95
C LEU A 42 -11.52 -16.96 15.12
N ASN A 43 -10.63 -17.94 14.97
CA ASN A 43 -10.27 -18.88 16.02
C ASN A 43 -8.82 -18.64 16.47
N ALA A 44 -8.46 -19.05 17.69
CA ALA A 44 -7.08 -19.03 18.14
C ALA A 44 -6.25 -20.13 17.43
N LEU A 45 -4.92 -19.96 17.36
CA LEU A 45 -4.03 -21.05 16.90
C LEU A 45 -3.93 -22.15 17.96
N LYS A 46 -3.97 -21.76 19.23
CA LYS A 46 -3.91 -22.64 20.38
C LYS A 46 -5.03 -22.28 21.34
N ASP A 47 -5.75 -23.29 21.81
CA ASP A 47 -6.77 -23.10 22.83
C ASP A 47 -6.15 -22.58 24.14
N LEU A 48 -6.88 -21.72 24.87
CA LEU A 48 -6.42 -21.24 26.17
C LEU A 48 -6.25 -22.37 27.18
N SER A 49 -7.09 -23.42 27.11
CA SER A 49 -7.00 -24.61 27.98
C SER A 49 -5.67 -25.36 27.86
N SER A 50 -4.87 -25.09 26.81
CA SER A 50 -3.52 -25.64 26.68
C SER A 50 -2.51 -25.05 27.68
N ILE A 51 -2.85 -23.93 28.34
CA ILE A 51 -2.01 -23.31 29.35
C ILE A 51 -2.38 -23.90 30.73
N PRO A 52 -1.46 -24.58 31.42
CA PRO A 52 -1.74 -25.17 32.73
C PRO A 52 -1.99 -24.08 33.77
N SER A 53 -2.86 -24.40 34.75
CA SER A 53 -3.11 -23.55 35.93
C SER A 53 -3.71 -22.17 35.64
N LEU A 54 -4.41 -22.01 34.53
CA LEU A 54 -5.17 -20.79 34.24
C LEU A 54 -6.35 -20.60 35.22
N PRO A 55 -6.56 -19.38 35.75
CA PRO A 55 -7.77 -19.03 36.52
C PRO A 55 -9.07 -19.28 35.75
N SER A 56 -10.18 -19.50 36.46
CA SER A 56 -11.50 -19.69 35.82
C SER A 56 -12.10 -18.43 35.21
N ASN A 57 -11.73 -17.24 35.71
CA ASN A 57 -12.33 -15.96 35.30
C ASN A 57 -11.40 -15.22 34.33
N ILE A 58 -11.14 -15.83 33.17
CA ILE A 58 -10.31 -15.27 32.10
C ILE A 58 -11.17 -14.75 30.96
N HIS A 59 -10.80 -13.58 30.46
CA HIS A 59 -11.38 -12.94 29.28
C HIS A 59 -10.27 -12.62 28.29
N LEU A 60 -10.47 -12.92 27.02
CA LEU A 60 -9.54 -12.49 25.97
C LEU A 60 -9.70 -10.98 25.73
N LEU A 61 -8.57 -10.27 25.61
CA LEU A 61 -8.56 -8.88 25.18
C LEU A 61 -9.07 -8.81 23.73
N ARG A 62 -10.10 -7.99 23.51
CA ARG A 62 -10.65 -7.64 22.20
C ARG A 62 -11.06 -6.17 22.21
N SER A 63 -11.12 -5.54 21.04
CA SER A 63 -11.47 -4.11 20.91
C SER A 63 -12.84 -3.78 21.48
N SER A 64 -13.80 -4.70 21.39
CA SER A 64 -15.16 -4.54 21.92
C SER A 64 -15.32 -4.90 23.40
N LEU A 65 -14.24 -5.16 24.15
CA LEU A 65 -14.35 -5.54 25.57
C LEU A 65 -14.51 -4.30 26.46
N ASN A 66 -15.67 -4.17 27.11
CA ASN A 66 -15.93 -3.14 28.10
C ASN A 66 -15.61 -3.66 29.51
N VAL A 67 -14.80 -2.90 30.25
CA VAL A 67 -14.39 -3.24 31.62
C VAL A 67 -14.82 -2.11 32.55
N GLU A 68 -15.89 -2.35 33.30
CA GLU A 68 -16.37 -1.39 34.29
C GLU A 68 -15.55 -1.47 35.58
N VAL A 69 -14.81 -0.39 35.89
CA VAL A 69 -13.98 -0.33 37.10
C VAL A 69 -14.79 0.05 38.34
N ARG A 70 -15.83 0.89 38.19
CA ARG A 70 -16.69 1.32 39.29
C ARG A 70 -18.16 1.56 38.86
N PRO A 71 -19.13 0.86 39.48
CA PRO A 71 -18.94 -0.31 40.35
C PRO A 71 -18.30 -1.46 39.54
N PRO A 72 -17.46 -2.31 40.14
CA PRO A 72 -16.83 -3.41 39.40
C PRO A 72 -17.90 -4.39 38.91
N ARG A 73 -17.90 -4.69 37.61
CA ARG A 73 -18.76 -5.70 36.97
C ARG A 73 -17.92 -6.65 36.13
N GLU A 74 -18.49 -7.81 35.78
CA GLU A 74 -17.84 -8.70 34.83
C GLU A 74 -17.67 -7.99 33.47
N PRO A 75 -16.52 -8.17 32.78
CA PRO A 75 -16.33 -7.62 31.45
C PRO A 75 -17.46 -8.02 30.50
N THR A 76 -17.98 -7.04 29.77
CA THR A 76 -19.05 -7.24 28.78
C THR A 76 -18.53 -6.92 27.38
N VAL A 77 -19.31 -7.27 26.37
CA VAL A 77 -19.01 -6.87 24.99
C VAL A 77 -19.83 -5.63 24.67
N ASP A 78 -19.19 -4.64 24.09
CA ASP A 78 -19.85 -3.47 23.53
C ASP A 78 -20.66 -3.87 22.29
N GLN A 79 -21.98 -3.91 22.43
CA GLN A 79 -22.87 -4.30 21.33
C GLN A 79 -22.82 -3.28 20.19
N ALA A 80 -22.65 -1.99 20.48
CA ALA A 80 -22.54 -0.95 19.46
C ALA A 80 -21.32 -1.19 18.54
N THR A 81 -20.18 -1.57 19.11
CA THR A 81 -18.99 -1.96 18.32
C THR A 81 -19.28 -3.17 17.44
N LEU A 82 -19.98 -4.20 17.95
CA LEU A 82 -20.36 -5.37 17.15
C LEU A 82 -21.34 -5.01 16.01
N ASP A 83 -22.31 -4.14 16.27
CA ASP A 83 -23.28 -3.71 15.29
C ASP A 83 -22.63 -2.86 14.17
N SER A 84 -21.53 -2.17 14.48
CA SER A 84 -20.71 -1.43 13.52
C SER A 84 -19.79 -2.32 12.66
N ASP A 85 -19.71 -3.63 12.93
CA ASP A 85 -18.89 -4.58 12.19
C ASP A 85 -19.48 -4.86 10.80
N ARG A 86 -18.82 -4.30 9.77
CA ARG A 86 -19.26 -4.45 8.38
C ARG A 86 -18.68 -5.68 7.67
N PHE A 87 -17.80 -6.45 8.31
CA PHE A 87 -17.04 -7.50 7.64
C PHE A 87 -17.31 -8.89 8.20
N HIS A 88 -17.16 -9.11 9.51
CA HIS A 88 -17.20 -10.47 10.06
C HIS A 88 -18.55 -11.16 9.91
N PRO A 89 -19.71 -10.48 10.04
CA PRO A 89 -21.00 -11.11 9.74
C PRO A 89 -21.11 -11.60 8.28
N ILE A 90 -20.49 -10.89 7.32
CA ILE A 90 -20.42 -11.33 5.92
C ILE A 90 -19.48 -12.53 5.79
N ALA A 91 -18.30 -12.43 6.41
CA ALA A 91 -17.26 -13.44 6.31
C ALA A 91 -17.65 -14.80 6.92
N THR A 92 -18.51 -14.79 7.94
CA THR A 92 -19.04 -15.98 8.63
C THR A 92 -20.32 -16.53 7.98
N GLY A 93 -20.94 -15.79 7.06
CA GLY A 93 -22.22 -16.15 6.45
C GLY A 93 -23.45 -15.83 7.31
N GLU A 94 -23.28 -15.13 8.43
CA GLU A 94 -24.39 -14.62 9.25
C GLU A 94 -25.21 -13.55 8.51
N ARG A 95 -24.56 -12.80 7.61
CA ARG A 95 -25.19 -11.82 6.72
C ARG A 95 -24.71 -12.02 5.28
N SER A 96 -25.60 -11.79 4.32
CA SER A 96 -25.24 -11.75 2.90
C SER A 96 -24.66 -10.39 2.54
N LEU A 97 -23.62 -10.37 1.70
CA LEU A 97 -23.17 -9.12 1.06
C LEU A 97 -24.28 -8.66 0.10
N TYR A 98 -24.79 -7.47 0.33
CA TYR A 98 -25.72 -6.83 -0.59
C TYR A 98 -24.98 -5.89 -1.53
N LEU A 99 -25.22 -6.03 -2.83
CA LEU A 99 -24.81 -5.09 -3.85
C LEU A 99 -26.07 -4.61 -4.60
N PRO A 100 -26.30 -3.30 -4.71
CA PRO A 100 -27.40 -2.75 -5.49
C PRO A 100 -27.42 -3.34 -6.90
N ASP A 101 -28.63 -3.50 -7.46
CA ASP A 101 -28.80 -4.14 -8.77
C ASP A 101 -28.01 -3.44 -9.88
N GLU A 102 -27.94 -2.10 -9.83
CA GLU A 102 -27.16 -1.31 -10.80
C GLU A 102 -25.66 -1.61 -10.71
N VAL A 103 -25.12 -1.71 -9.49
CA VAL A 103 -23.72 -2.12 -9.26
C VAL A 103 -23.49 -3.55 -9.76
N ARG A 104 -24.39 -4.48 -9.46
CA ARG A 104 -24.29 -5.89 -9.88
C ARG A 104 -24.30 -6.03 -11.40
N LYS A 105 -25.17 -5.28 -12.09
CA LYS A 105 -25.22 -5.20 -13.55
C LYS A 105 -23.92 -4.61 -14.11
N ALA A 106 -23.42 -3.52 -13.52
CA ALA A 106 -22.18 -2.89 -13.93
C ALA A 106 -20.98 -3.84 -13.77
N PHE A 107 -20.90 -4.58 -12.65
CA PHE A 107 -19.84 -5.57 -12.41
C PHE A 107 -19.87 -6.70 -13.43
N LYS A 108 -21.07 -7.25 -13.70
CA LYS A 108 -21.25 -8.31 -14.71
C LYS A 108 -20.84 -7.85 -16.10
N LYS A 109 -21.23 -6.63 -16.48
CA LYS A 109 -20.84 -6.02 -17.76
C LYS A 109 -19.32 -5.83 -17.84
N ALA A 110 -18.73 -5.22 -16.82
CA ALA A 110 -17.29 -4.97 -16.75
C ALA A 110 -16.47 -6.27 -16.82
N GLY A 111 -16.93 -7.34 -16.15
CA GLY A 111 -16.33 -8.67 -16.24
C GLY A 111 -16.40 -9.26 -17.66
N ALA A 112 -17.53 -9.11 -18.36
CA ALA A 112 -17.67 -9.54 -19.75
C ALA A 112 -16.78 -8.73 -20.70
N ASP A 113 -16.74 -7.41 -20.54
CA ASP A 113 -15.90 -6.50 -21.33
C ASP A 113 -14.41 -6.81 -21.12
N ALA A 114 -14.00 -7.09 -19.88
CA ALA A 114 -12.64 -7.52 -19.56
C ALA A 114 -12.28 -8.87 -20.20
N ALA A 115 -13.20 -9.84 -20.20
CA ALA A 115 -12.99 -11.14 -20.84
C ALA A 115 -12.90 -11.04 -22.38
N ALA A 116 -13.51 -10.00 -22.97
CA ALA A 116 -13.48 -9.73 -24.40
C ALA A 116 -12.24 -8.93 -24.86
N LEU A 117 -11.40 -8.45 -23.93
CA LEU A 117 -10.18 -7.73 -24.29
C LEU A 117 -9.26 -8.60 -25.17
N PRO A 118 -8.64 -8.02 -26.23
CA PRO A 118 -7.78 -8.78 -27.11
C PRO A 118 -6.58 -9.33 -26.35
N ARG A 119 -6.34 -10.64 -26.44
CA ARG A 119 -5.15 -11.28 -25.90
C ARG A 119 -3.98 -10.99 -26.83
N GLY A 120 -3.11 -10.06 -26.44
CA GLY A 120 -1.83 -9.85 -27.09
C GLY A 120 -0.88 -11.02 -26.91
N SER A 121 0.25 -11.01 -27.62
CA SER A 121 1.37 -11.91 -27.34
C SER A 121 1.87 -11.68 -25.91
N PRO A 122 2.09 -12.72 -25.10
CA PRO A 122 2.64 -12.57 -23.76
C PRO A 122 3.96 -11.79 -23.80
N ARG A 123 4.05 -10.76 -22.96
CA ARG A 123 5.27 -9.97 -22.77
C ARG A 123 5.98 -10.51 -21.53
N SER A 124 7.31 -10.44 -21.51
CA SER A 124 8.11 -10.99 -20.41
C SER A 124 7.75 -10.39 -19.04
N TYR A 125 7.32 -9.13 -19.05
CA TYR A 125 6.95 -8.37 -17.86
C TYR A 125 5.48 -8.44 -17.47
N ASP A 126 4.64 -9.21 -18.16
CA ASP A 126 3.22 -9.31 -17.83
C ASP A 126 2.99 -9.88 -16.42
N GLY A 127 3.97 -10.60 -15.84
CA GLY A 127 3.93 -11.11 -14.47
C GLY A 127 4.35 -10.11 -13.38
N VAL A 128 4.93 -8.95 -13.74
CA VAL A 128 5.30 -7.92 -12.76
C VAL A 128 4.01 -7.36 -12.14
N THR A 129 3.94 -7.37 -10.81
CA THR A 129 2.72 -7.03 -10.07
C THR A 129 2.95 -5.81 -9.19
N ILE A 130 2.00 -4.87 -9.23
CA ILE A 130 1.91 -3.72 -8.31
C ILE A 130 0.80 -4.02 -7.31
N VAL A 131 1.14 -3.90 -6.02
CA VAL A 131 0.23 -4.08 -4.90
C VAL A 131 0.25 -2.81 -4.05
N PRO A 132 -0.66 -1.86 -4.28
CA PRO A 132 -0.81 -0.69 -3.42
C PRO A 132 -1.24 -1.18 -2.04
N LEU A 133 -0.42 -0.97 -1.02
CA LEU A 133 -0.72 -1.33 0.37
C LEU A 133 -1.43 -0.18 1.10
N GLY A 134 -1.25 1.05 0.62
CA GLY A 134 -2.01 2.20 1.06
C GLY A 134 -1.98 3.30 0.00
N THR A 135 -3.10 3.99 -0.15
CA THR A 135 -3.36 4.94 -1.24
C THR A 135 -3.81 6.32 -0.74
N SER A 136 -3.79 6.57 0.57
CA SER A 136 -4.19 7.83 1.20
C SER A 136 -3.01 8.79 1.38
N SER A 137 -3.26 10.08 1.18
CA SER A 137 -2.33 11.17 1.50
C SER A 137 -2.49 11.65 2.94
N ALA A 138 -1.36 11.94 3.60
CA ALA A 138 -1.21 12.56 4.92
C ALA A 138 -1.73 11.76 6.12
N LEU A 139 -2.96 11.24 6.05
CA LEU A 139 -3.63 10.56 7.17
C LEU A 139 -4.30 9.27 6.68
N PRO A 140 -4.33 8.22 7.51
CA PRO A 140 -5.18 7.07 7.25
C PRO A 140 -6.65 7.48 7.35
N SER A 141 -7.49 6.88 6.51
CA SER A 141 -8.94 7.07 6.50
C SER A 141 -9.67 5.77 6.80
N LYS A 142 -11.00 5.81 6.89
CA LYS A 142 -11.85 4.61 7.11
C LYS A 142 -11.65 3.51 6.07
N TYR A 143 -11.27 3.88 4.83
CA TYR A 143 -11.18 2.95 3.70
C TYR A 143 -9.77 2.81 3.08
N ARG A 144 -8.84 3.72 3.41
CA ARG A 144 -7.50 3.78 2.80
C ARG A 144 -6.45 4.04 3.86
N ASN A 145 -5.36 3.27 3.83
CA ASN A 145 -4.18 3.54 4.63
C ASN A 145 -3.22 4.51 3.92
N VAL A 146 -2.25 5.04 4.64
CA VAL A 146 -1.19 5.91 4.09
C VAL A 146 -0.23 5.16 3.16
N SER A 147 0.52 5.93 2.38
CA SER A 147 1.30 5.49 1.22
C SER A 147 2.28 4.35 1.48
N SER A 148 2.06 3.26 0.74
CA SER A 148 3.06 2.23 0.49
C SER A 148 2.63 1.40 -0.70
N THR A 149 3.56 1.08 -1.60
CA THR A 149 3.28 0.28 -2.80
C THR A 149 4.35 -0.80 -2.97
N LEU A 150 3.92 -2.06 -2.94
CA LEU A 150 4.80 -3.21 -3.18
C LEU A 150 4.83 -3.54 -4.68
N VAL A 151 6.02 -3.62 -5.25
CA VAL A 151 6.27 -4.10 -6.61
C VAL A 151 6.94 -5.47 -6.54
N GLN A 152 6.33 -6.47 -7.16
CA GLN A 152 6.85 -7.84 -7.20
C GLN A 152 7.34 -8.15 -8.61
N ILE A 153 8.64 -8.46 -8.73
CA ILE A 153 9.28 -8.81 -9.99
C ILE A 153 9.57 -10.31 -9.97
N PRO A 154 8.81 -11.13 -10.72
CA PRO A 154 8.99 -12.58 -10.73
C PRO A 154 10.45 -12.97 -11.03
N GLY A 155 11.02 -13.85 -10.21
CA GLY A 155 12.40 -14.33 -10.36
C GLY A 155 13.49 -13.38 -9.83
N HIS A 156 13.16 -12.13 -9.49
CA HIS A 156 14.15 -11.13 -9.03
C HIS A 156 13.92 -10.67 -7.58
N GLY A 157 12.66 -10.50 -7.16
CA GLY A 157 12.31 -10.12 -5.78
C GLY A 157 11.34 -8.95 -5.71
N ASN A 158 11.24 -8.35 -4.52
CA ASN A 158 10.29 -7.29 -4.24
C ASN A 158 10.97 -5.94 -3.99
N ILE A 159 10.28 -4.87 -4.37
CA ILE A 159 10.61 -3.47 -4.09
C ILE A 159 9.43 -2.86 -3.34
N LEU A 160 9.67 -2.13 -2.27
CA LEU A 160 8.66 -1.34 -1.59
C LEU A 160 8.89 0.16 -1.90
N LEU A 161 7.88 0.81 -2.45
CA LEU A 161 7.88 2.25 -2.74
C LEU A 161 7.09 2.96 -1.64
N ASP A 162 7.79 3.73 -0.83
CA ASP A 162 7.33 4.30 0.43
C ASP A 162 6.82 3.24 1.44
N CYS A 163 6.86 3.61 2.72
CA CYS A 163 6.57 2.73 3.83
C CYS A 163 5.89 3.51 4.98
N GLY A 164 4.73 4.07 4.69
CA GLY A 164 3.89 4.77 5.67
C GLY A 164 3.44 3.91 6.85
N GLU A 165 2.83 4.55 7.84
CA GLU A 165 2.27 3.88 9.01
C GLU A 165 1.40 2.66 8.63
N GLY A 166 1.49 1.59 9.41
CA GLY A 166 0.65 0.40 9.20
C GLY A 166 1.07 -0.51 8.04
N THR A 167 2.13 -0.20 7.27
CA THR A 167 2.58 -1.02 6.13
C THR A 167 2.78 -2.50 6.46
N TRP A 168 3.37 -2.84 7.62
CA TRP A 168 3.46 -4.24 8.06
C TRP A 168 2.07 -4.88 8.28
N GLY A 169 1.14 -4.14 8.86
CA GLY A 169 -0.24 -4.59 9.04
C GLY A 169 -0.94 -4.86 7.70
N GLN A 170 -0.76 -3.96 6.73
CA GLN A 170 -1.28 -4.12 5.37
C GLN A 170 -0.67 -5.35 4.67
N LEU A 171 0.65 -5.56 4.78
CA LEU A 171 1.29 -6.80 4.29
C LEU A 171 0.69 -8.05 4.95
N ALA A 172 0.51 -8.04 6.27
CA ALA A 172 -0.07 -9.15 7.01
C ALA A 172 -1.52 -9.42 6.59
N ARG A 173 -2.33 -8.40 6.34
CA ARG A 173 -3.70 -8.56 5.82
C ARG A 173 -3.72 -9.01 4.36
N ALA A 174 -2.81 -8.54 3.52
CA ALA A 174 -2.77 -8.87 2.10
C ALA A 174 -2.28 -10.30 1.83
N PHE A 175 -1.32 -10.81 2.63
CA PHE A 175 -0.62 -12.07 2.34
C PHE A 175 -0.70 -13.11 3.47
N GLY A 176 -1.19 -12.73 4.66
CA GLY A 176 -1.19 -13.59 5.85
C GLY A 176 0.15 -13.58 6.58
N SER A 177 0.13 -13.70 7.91
CA SER A 177 1.35 -13.58 8.74
C SER A 177 1.52 -14.67 9.81
N ASP A 178 0.70 -15.73 9.74
CA ASP A 178 0.72 -16.81 10.73
C ASP A 178 1.86 -17.82 10.50
N ASP A 179 2.24 -18.04 9.24
CA ASP A 179 3.31 -18.95 8.84
C ASP A 179 4.54 -18.18 8.36
N MET A 180 5.64 -18.27 9.10
CA MET A 180 6.90 -17.57 8.79
C MET A 180 7.60 -18.10 7.52
N SER A 181 7.19 -19.26 7.01
CA SER A 181 7.69 -19.82 5.75
C SER A 181 6.94 -19.30 4.51
N ALA A 182 5.81 -18.60 4.69
CA ALA A 182 4.92 -18.17 3.62
C ALA A 182 4.38 -16.74 3.82
N GLY A 183 3.46 -16.33 2.94
CA GLY A 183 2.69 -15.09 3.09
C GLY A 183 3.55 -13.82 3.19
N ALA A 184 3.20 -12.93 4.11
CA ALA A 184 3.89 -11.66 4.36
C ALA A 184 5.36 -11.86 4.74
N TRP A 185 5.69 -12.97 5.41
CA TRP A 185 7.08 -13.29 5.75
C TRP A 185 7.90 -13.65 4.52
N GLN A 186 7.31 -14.38 3.56
CA GLN A 186 7.95 -14.62 2.27
C GLN A 186 8.13 -13.32 1.48
N VAL A 187 7.16 -12.39 1.55
CA VAL A 187 7.30 -11.06 0.95
C VAL A 187 8.50 -10.31 1.52
N LEU A 188 8.71 -10.32 2.85
CA LEU A 188 9.87 -9.71 3.50
C LEU A 188 11.19 -10.41 3.15
N ARG A 189 11.17 -11.73 2.99
CA ARG A 189 12.36 -12.52 2.59
C ARG A 189 12.82 -12.20 1.17
N ASP A 190 11.86 -11.97 0.28
CA ASP A 190 12.11 -11.60 -1.12
C ASP A 190 12.27 -10.09 -1.30
N LEU A 191 12.09 -9.27 -0.25
CA LEU A 191 12.28 -7.83 -0.29
C LEU A 191 13.76 -7.48 -0.44
N LYS A 192 14.11 -6.85 -1.56
CA LYS A 192 15.49 -6.46 -1.92
C LYS A 192 15.71 -4.97 -1.84
N CYS A 193 14.65 -4.16 -1.98
CA CYS A 193 14.74 -2.71 -1.93
C CYS A 193 13.54 -2.09 -1.21
N ILE A 194 13.79 -1.07 -0.39
CA ILE A 194 12.79 -0.08 0.01
C ILE A 194 13.28 1.28 -0.51
N PHE A 195 12.48 1.94 -1.35
CA PHE A 195 12.71 3.31 -1.79
C PHE A 195 11.80 4.25 -1.02
N LEU A 196 12.36 5.30 -0.44
CA LEU A 196 11.63 6.34 0.29
C LEU A 196 11.76 7.66 -0.45
N SER A 197 10.62 8.20 -0.89
CA SER A 197 10.56 9.45 -1.65
C SER A 197 11.06 10.64 -0.84
N HIS A 198 10.60 10.79 0.42
CA HIS A 198 10.90 11.93 1.29
C HIS A 198 10.57 11.69 2.79
N ILE A 199 10.68 12.74 3.62
CA ILE A 199 10.59 12.70 5.10
C ILE A 199 9.17 12.87 5.68
N HIS A 200 8.11 13.03 4.89
CA HIS A 200 6.78 13.13 5.50
C HIS A 200 6.34 11.79 6.09
N GLY A 201 5.70 11.84 7.26
CA GLY A 201 5.48 10.67 8.10
C GLY A 201 4.62 9.59 7.44
N ASP A 202 3.68 9.98 6.59
CA ASP A 202 2.82 9.12 5.78
C ASP A 202 3.57 8.30 4.72
N HIS A 203 4.87 8.53 4.52
CA HIS A 203 5.72 7.79 3.59
C HIS A 203 6.81 6.94 4.27
N HIS A 204 7.07 7.08 5.57
CA HIS A 204 8.19 6.36 6.20
C HIS A 204 8.00 5.88 7.63
N ILE A 205 6.95 6.29 8.37
CA ILE A 205 6.82 5.94 9.79
C ILE A 205 6.65 4.42 10.01
N GLY A 206 6.15 3.68 9.02
CA GLY A 206 6.06 2.21 9.11
C GLY A 206 7.39 1.47 8.90
N LEU A 207 8.43 2.17 8.42
CA LEU A 207 9.69 1.55 8.01
C LEU A 207 10.38 0.79 9.12
N ALA A 208 10.56 1.40 10.28
CA ALA A 208 11.24 0.77 11.42
C ALA A 208 10.55 -0.56 11.79
N LYS A 209 9.22 -0.59 11.76
CA LYS A 209 8.47 -1.81 12.03
C LYS A 209 8.72 -2.89 10.97
N VAL A 210 8.72 -2.53 9.68
CA VAL A 210 9.00 -3.48 8.60
C VAL A 210 10.41 -4.06 8.72
N LEU A 211 11.42 -3.24 9.04
CA LEU A 211 12.80 -3.69 9.24
C LEU A 211 12.92 -4.63 10.45
N ALA A 212 12.32 -4.26 11.59
CA ALA A 212 12.28 -5.11 12.79
C ALA A 212 11.60 -6.46 12.53
N MET A 213 10.49 -6.47 11.77
CA MET A 213 9.84 -7.72 11.37
C MET A 213 10.73 -8.54 10.42
N ARG A 214 11.41 -7.92 9.46
CA ARG A 214 12.35 -8.63 8.58
C ARG A 214 13.49 -9.27 9.37
N LYS A 215 13.99 -8.60 10.42
CA LYS A 215 15.06 -9.14 11.27
C LYS A 215 14.68 -10.41 12.02
N GLN A 216 13.38 -10.65 12.26
CA GLN A 216 12.87 -11.87 12.89
C GLN A 216 12.86 -13.10 11.97
N LEU A 217 13.12 -12.93 10.66
CA LEU A 217 13.07 -14.04 9.70
C LEU A 217 14.05 -15.16 10.09
N ASN A 218 13.52 -16.38 10.18
CA ASN A 218 14.29 -17.60 10.36
C ASN A 218 13.84 -18.67 9.33
N PRO A 219 14.72 -19.17 8.46
CA PRO A 219 16.12 -18.74 8.28
C PRO A 219 16.21 -17.29 7.79
N PRO A 220 17.34 -16.61 8.03
CA PRO A 220 17.55 -15.25 7.55
C PRO A 220 17.54 -15.21 6.00
N PRO A 221 17.29 -14.03 5.41
CA PRO A 221 17.42 -13.81 3.96
C PRO A 221 18.83 -14.15 3.47
N LYS A 222 18.97 -14.45 2.17
CA LYS A 222 20.28 -14.76 1.58
C LYS A 222 21.06 -13.51 1.16
N GLU A 223 20.34 -12.44 0.86
CA GLU A 223 20.89 -11.17 0.36
C GLU A 223 20.53 -10.02 1.32
N PRO A 224 21.32 -8.93 1.33
CA PRO A 224 20.99 -7.72 2.08
C PRO A 224 19.72 -7.05 1.56
N LEU A 225 19.12 -6.21 2.40
CA LEU A 225 18.07 -5.27 2.01
C LEU A 225 18.68 -3.90 1.75
N TYR A 226 18.46 -3.35 0.56
CA TYR A 226 18.84 -1.98 0.26
C TYR A 226 17.72 -1.01 0.65
N VAL A 227 18.05 0.05 1.38
CA VAL A 227 17.13 1.16 1.67
C VAL A 227 17.68 2.39 0.97
N VAL A 228 16.96 2.85 -0.04
CA VAL A 228 17.31 4.05 -0.80
C VAL A 228 16.48 5.21 -0.29
N GLY A 229 17.12 6.25 0.22
CA GLY A 229 16.43 7.38 0.81
C GLY A 229 17.31 8.60 1.00
N ILE A 230 16.72 9.61 1.63
CA ILE A 230 17.42 10.85 1.95
C ILE A 230 18.17 10.75 3.28
N ARG A 231 19.22 11.55 3.42
CA ARG A 231 20.09 11.56 4.60
C ARG A 231 19.34 11.66 5.93
N SER A 232 18.28 12.48 6.02
CA SER A 232 17.51 12.63 7.26
C SER A 232 16.79 11.34 7.68
N LEU A 233 16.36 10.52 6.71
CA LEU A 233 15.78 9.20 6.99
C LEU A 233 16.83 8.23 7.51
N HIS A 234 18.04 8.27 6.95
CA HIS A 234 19.14 7.41 7.41
C HIS A 234 19.55 7.75 8.85
N LEU A 235 19.67 9.04 9.19
CA LEU A 235 19.92 9.49 10.56
C LEU A 235 18.83 9.00 11.52
N TYR A 236 17.57 9.18 11.14
CA TYR A 236 16.42 8.68 11.90
C TYR A 236 16.49 7.16 12.13
N LEU A 237 16.87 6.37 11.12
CA LEU A 237 17.02 4.92 11.24
C LEU A 237 18.18 4.53 12.15
N HIS A 238 19.30 5.25 12.11
CA HIS A 238 20.41 5.01 13.03
C HIS A 238 20.00 5.23 14.48
N GLU A 239 19.35 6.36 14.78
CA GLU A 239 18.86 6.65 16.14
C GLU A 239 17.84 5.61 16.61
N LEU A 240 16.93 5.16 15.74
CA LEU A 240 16.00 4.08 16.10
C LEU A 240 16.69 2.72 16.24
N SER A 241 17.76 2.48 15.48
CA SER A 241 18.52 1.23 15.56
C SER A 241 19.27 1.05 16.88
N ASP A 242 19.48 2.14 17.63
CA ASP A 242 20.00 2.08 19.01
C ASP A 242 18.93 1.61 20.01
N LEU A 243 17.64 1.70 19.66
CA LEU A 243 16.51 1.28 20.49
C LEU A 243 16.02 -0.14 20.16
N GLU A 244 16.00 -0.51 18.87
CA GLU A 244 15.58 -1.82 18.38
C GLU A 244 16.53 -2.27 17.26
N ASP A 245 16.92 -3.55 17.21
CA ASP A 245 17.78 -4.03 16.12
C ASP A 245 17.02 -4.04 14.79
N LEU A 246 17.27 -3.00 13.99
CA LEU A 246 16.70 -2.85 12.64
C LEU A 246 17.57 -3.52 11.56
N GLY A 247 18.65 -4.20 11.93
CA GLY A 247 19.54 -4.92 11.02
C GLY A 247 20.60 -4.06 10.33
N LEU A 248 20.83 -2.81 10.77
CA LEU A 248 21.84 -1.91 10.17
C LEU A 248 23.28 -2.37 10.44
N ASN A 249 23.50 -3.13 11.52
CA ASN A 249 24.82 -3.62 11.94
C ASN A 249 25.14 -5.04 11.45
N ASP A 250 24.25 -5.66 10.65
CA ASP A 250 24.43 -7.02 10.11
C ASP A 250 25.13 -6.96 8.74
N PRO A 251 26.41 -7.38 8.65
CA PRO A 251 27.22 -7.16 7.45
C PRO A 251 26.91 -8.14 6.31
N ILE A 252 26.09 -9.18 6.54
CA ILE A 252 25.84 -10.23 5.55
C ILE A 252 24.44 -10.07 4.94
N THR A 253 23.42 -9.97 5.79
CA THR A 253 22.01 -10.02 5.38
C THR A 253 21.19 -8.81 5.86
N GLY A 254 21.89 -7.86 6.47
CA GLY A 254 21.33 -6.66 7.08
C GLY A 254 20.82 -5.62 6.09
N VAL A 255 20.69 -4.42 6.62
CA VAL A 255 20.16 -3.25 5.91
C VAL A 255 21.31 -2.37 5.44
N VAL A 256 21.33 -2.09 4.13
CA VAL A 256 22.36 -1.28 3.47
C VAL A 256 21.71 0.01 2.96
N LEU A 257 22.21 1.16 3.42
CA LEU A 257 21.64 2.47 3.12
C LEU A 257 22.30 3.08 1.88
N LEU A 258 21.49 3.56 0.93
CA LEU A 258 21.92 4.23 -0.31
C LEU A 258 21.31 5.63 -0.40
N LEU A 259 22.11 6.64 -0.69
CA LEU A 259 21.63 8.00 -0.80
C LEU A 259 20.92 8.26 -2.13
N SER A 260 19.69 8.77 -2.08
CA SER A 260 18.93 9.17 -3.27
C SER A 260 19.67 10.22 -4.11
N ASP A 261 20.36 11.18 -3.47
CA ASP A 261 21.17 12.21 -4.15
C ASP A 261 22.23 11.61 -5.08
N SER A 262 22.86 10.50 -4.67
CA SER A 262 23.96 9.88 -5.42
C SER A 262 23.50 9.17 -6.69
N LEU A 263 22.20 8.86 -6.79
CA LEU A 263 21.61 8.08 -7.88
C LEU A 263 20.82 8.94 -8.87
N ASN A 264 21.02 10.27 -8.83
CA ASN A 264 20.21 11.21 -9.59
C ASN A 264 20.39 11.10 -11.12
N PHE A 265 19.30 11.24 -11.86
CA PHE A 265 19.26 11.11 -13.31
C PHE A 265 20.12 12.13 -14.10
N ARG A 266 20.44 13.31 -13.54
CA ARG A 266 21.38 14.25 -14.20
C ARG A 266 22.83 14.07 -13.74
N GLY A 267 23.09 13.04 -12.94
CA GLY A 267 24.41 12.63 -12.47
C GLY A 267 24.62 12.87 -10.97
N PRO A 268 25.63 12.20 -10.37
CA PRO A 268 25.87 12.17 -8.93
C PRO A 268 26.39 13.50 -8.34
N ASN A 269 26.66 14.50 -9.19
CA ASN A 269 27.33 15.76 -8.83
C ASN A 269 26.41 17.00 -8.91
N ILE A 270 25.11 16.83 -9.10
CA ILE A 270 24.18 17.97 -9.09
C ILE A 270 24.21 18.60 -7.71
N ALA A 271 24.34 19.92 -7.70
CA ALA A 271 24.59 20.72 -6.52
C ALA A 271 23.71 20.31 -5.34
N ARG A 272 24.42 20.04 -4.24
CA ARG A 272 23.97 19.65 -2.90
C ARG A 272 23.14 20.78 -2.26
N TYR A 273 21.99 21.11 -2.83
CA TYR A 273 21.15 22.20 -2.34
C TYR A 273 20.41 21.77 -1.07
N GLY A 274 20.81 22.35 0.05
CA GLY A 274 20.23 22.15 1.38
C GLY A 274 21.09 22.84 2.44
N ARG A 275 20.48 23.36 3.52
CA ARG A 275 21.18 24.10 4.59
C ARG A 275 22.14 23.25 5.43
N TRP A 276 22.20 21.95 5.19
CA TRP A 276 22.95 20.97 6.00
C TRP A 276 23.96 20.22 5.13
N GLN A 277 24.95 20.93 4.59
CA GLN A 277 26.15 20.31 4.04
C GLN A 277 27.11 19.97 5.19
N LEU A 278 26.78 18.94 5.97
CA LEU A 278 27.75 18.34 6.89
C LEU A 278 28.63 17.39 6.06
N LYS A 279 29.93 17.69 5.98
CA LYS A 279 30.95 16.76 5.51
C LYS A 279 31.20 15.77 6.64
N ASP A 280 30.64 14.58 6.56
CA ASP A 280 30.85 13.55 7.55
C ASP A 280 31.53 12.35 6.89
N GLU A 281 32.40 11.68 7.65
CA GLU A 281 33.29 10.59 7.21
C GLU A 281 32.64 9.20 7.29
N GLU A 282 31.35 9.11 7.62
CA GLU A 282 30.64 7.83 7.76
C GLU A 282 30.37 7.17 6.41
N ASP A 283 30.58 5.85 6.34
CA ASP A 283 30.46 5.10 5.09
C ASP A 283 29.05 5.16 4.46
N TRP A 284 27.98 5.36 5.25
CA TRP A 284 26.60 5.44 4.74
C TRP A 284 26.25 6.81 4.14
N MET A 285 27.12 7.82 4.32
CA MET A 285 27.04 9.13 3.67
C MET A 285 27.93 9.24 2.43
N ASP A 286 28.70 8.19 2.12
CA ASP A 286 29.55 8.15 0.94
C ASP A 286 28.71 7.97 -0.34
N ASN A 287 28.88 8.94 -1.25
CA ASN A 287 28.20 8.96 -2.54
C ASN A 287 28.81 7.95 -3.51
N GLU A 288 30.14 7.78 -3.49
CA GLU A 288 30.81 6.82 -4.37
C GLU A 288 30.44 5.40 -3.99
N ARG A 289 30.38 5.12 -2.67
CA ARG A 289 29.83 3.87 -2.14
C ARG A 289 28.37 3.64 -2.56
N SER A 290 27.50 4.65 -2.44
CA SER A 290 26.09 4.53 -2.87
C SER A 290 25.99 4.18 -4.37
N VAL A 291 26.80 4.81 -5.22
CA VAL A 291 26.86 4.51 -6.66
C VAL A 291 27.38 3.09 -6.92
N ALA A 292 28.38 2.62 -6.17
CA ALA A 292 28.90 1.27 -6.29
C ALA A 292 27.85 0.22 -5.89
N LEU A 293 27.24 0.37 -4.71
CA LEU A 293 26.20 -0.52 -4.19
C LEU A 293 24.94 -0.54 -5.06
N ASN A 294 24.64 0.56 -5.76
CA ASN A 294 23.53 0.58 -6.72
C ASN A 294 23.74 -0.41 -7.88
N LYS A 295 24.98 -0.74 -8.24
CA LYS A 295 25.26 -1.77 -9.27
C LYS A 295 24.86 -3.15 -8.76
N ASP A 296 25.13 -3.44 -7.50
CA ASP A 296 24.75 -4.71 -6.86
C ASP A 296 23.23 -4.82 -6.73
N LEU A 297 22.57 -3.73 -6.30
CA LEU A 297 21.11 -3.62 -6.28
C LEU A 297 20.50 -3.86 -7.67
N CYS A 298 21.06 -3.24 -8.71
CA CYS A 298 20.60 -3.43 -10.09
C CYS A 298 20.74 -4.89 -10.52
N ALA A 299 21.89 -5.52 -10.24
CA ALA A 299 22.12 -6.93 -10.57
C ALA A 299 21.12 -7.86 -9.87
N LEU A 300 20.84 -7.62 -8.59
CA LEU A 300 19.92 -8.41 -7.78
C LEU A 300 18.48 -8.34 -8.33
N LEU A 301 18.04 -7.15 -8.74
CA LEU A 301 16.68 -6.90 -9.24
C LEU A 301 16.52 -7.08 -10.76
N GLY A 302 17.56 -7.50 -11.49
CA GLY A 302 17.51 -7.61 -12.95
C GLY A 302 17.39 -6.26 -13.68
N LEU A 303 17.80 -5.17 -13.01
CA LEU A 303 17.72 -3.82 -13.55
C LEU A 303 18.96 -3.49 -14.39
N SER A 304 18.73 -2.77 -15.48
CA SER A 304 19.76 -2.06 -16.23
C SER A 304 20.09 -0.70 -15.62
N ALA A 305 19.13 -0.06 -14.93
CA ALA A 305 19.36 1.15 -14.15
C ALA A 305 18.33 1.31 -13.03
N PHE A 306 18.78 1.90 -11.93
CA PHE A 306 17.97 2.39 -10.81
C PHE A 306 18.37 3.85 -10.60
N THR A 307 17.44 4.78 -10.85
CA THR A 307 17.75 6.21 -10.96
C THR A 307 16.73 7.05 -10.21
N THR A 308 17.18 8.03 -9.42
CA THR A 308 16.31 8.97 -8.70
C THR A 308 16.14 10.27 -9.49
N VAL A 309 15.05 10.98 -9.21
CA VAL A 309 14.68 12.21 -9.92
C VAL A 309 14.29 13.27 -8.90
N ASP A 310 14.94 14.43 -8.89
CA ASP A 310 14.46 15.54 -8.05
C ASP A 310 13.07 15.99 -8.52
N VAL A 311 12.12 15.99 -7.59
CA VAL A 311 10.74 16.43 -7.83
C VAL A 311 10.40 17.64 -6.96
N ASP A 312 9.38 18.42 -7.35
CA ASP A 312 9.07 19.70 -6.68
C ASP A 312 8.07 19.49 -5.55
N HIS A 313 8.57 19.47 -4.31
CA HIS A 313 7.77 19.29 -3.11
C HIS A 313 8.21 20.22 -1.97
N ARG A 314 7.49 20.22 -0.83
CA ARG A 314 7.81 21.07 0.33
C ARG A 314 9.14 20.74 0.99
N THR A 315 9.54 19.47 0.91
CA THR A 315 10.82 18.97 1.43
C THR A 315 11.62 18.38 0.28
N ARG A 316 12.86 17.94 0.56
CA ARG A 316 13.64 17.21 -0.42
C ARG A 316 12.91 15.90 -0.74
N CYS A 317 12.48 15.77 -1.99
CA CYS A 317 11.68 14.65 -2.47
C CYS A 317 12.25 14.12 -3.78
N TYR A 318 12.19 12.80 -3.92
CA TYR A 318 12.65 12.09 -5.10
C TYR A 318 11.56 11.22 -5.70
N GLY A 319 11.42 11.32 -7.03
CA GLY A 319 10.85 10.25 -7.84
C GLY A 319 11.89 9.17 -8.14
N LEU A 320 11.43 8.06 -8.71
CA LEU A 320 12.24 6.90 -9.06
C LEU A 320 11.95 6.45 -10.49
N VAL A 321 13.00 6.07 -11.22
CA VAL A 321 12.93 5.40 -12.52
C VAL A 321 13.68 4.07 -12.41
N LEU A 322 12.97 2.99 -12.70
CA LEU A 322 13.48 1.63 -12.78
C LEU A 322 13.48 1.17 -14.23
N ASP A 323 14.65 0.87 -14.78
CA ASP A 323 14.82 0.30 -16.11
C ASP A 323 15.25 -1.16 -16.01
N HIS A 324 14.39 -2.09 -16.42
CA HIS A 324 14.69 -3.52 -16.35
C HIS A 324 15.38 -4.05 -17.61
N ASN A 325 16.20 -5.09 -17.45
CA ASN A 325 16.92 -5.71 -18.57
C ASN A 325 15.98 -6.24 -19.67
N GLU A 326 14.75 -6.61 -19.29
CA GLU A 326 13.67 -7.01 -20.19
C GLU A 326 12.88 -5.86 -20.84
N LYS A 327 13.46 -4.65 -20.88
CA LYS A 327 12.94 -3.51 -21.64
C LYS A 327 11.57 -2.98 -21.21
N TRP A 328 11.26 -3.10 -19.93
CA TRP A 328 10.17 -2.37 -19.29
C TRP A 328 10.72 -1.31 -18.34
N ARG A 329 9.90 -0.27 -18.12
CA ARG A 329 10.23 0.87 -17.27
C ARG A 329 9.10 1.17 -16.31
N LEU A 330 9.42 1.23 -15.01
CA LEU A 330 8.50 1.72 -13.98
C LEU A 330 8.98 3.08 -13.49
N VAL A 331 8.07 4.05 -13.37
CA VAL A 331 8.33 5.37 -12.83
C VAL A 331 7.43 5.60 -11.63
N PHE A 332 7.98 6.12 -10.54
CA PHE A 332 7.24 6.52 -9.34
C PHE A 332 7.51 7.99 -9.04
N SER A 333 6.45 8.77 -8.80
CA SER A 333 6.59 10.22 -8.64
C SER A 333 7.13 10.65 -7.28
N GLY A 334 6.83 9.91 -6.20
CA GLY A 334 6.77 10.49 -4.87
C GLY A 334 5.71 11.60 -4.79
N ASP A 335 5.79 12.47 -3.80
CA ASP A 335 4.96 13.67 -3.74
C ASP A 335 5.58 14.79 -4.57
N THR A 336 4.78 15.41 -5.44
CA THR A 336 5.29 16.45 -6.32
C THR A 336 4.20 17.31 -6.93
N LYS A 337 4.50 18.60 -7.11
CA LYS A 337 3.88 19.42 -8.16
C LYS A 337 4.23 18.88 -9.54
N PRO A 338 3.50 19.23 -10.60
CA PRO A 338 3.83 18.80 -11.95
C PRO A 338 5.24 19.26 -12.33
N THR A 339 6.10 18.33 -12.76
CA THR A 339 7.50 18.62 -13.04
C THR A 339 8.00 17.93 -14.32
N GLN A 340 8.68 18.71 -15.15
CA GLN A 340 9.28 18.21 -16.39
C GLN A 340 10.47 17.25 -16.12
N ASN A 341 11.06 17.29 -14.92
CA ASN A 341 12.15 16.39 -14.55
C ASN A 341 11.69 14.93 -14.64
N LEU A 342 10.50 14.63 -14.12
CA LEU A 342 9.94 13.28 -14.13
C LEU A 342 9.66 12.83 -15.57
N VAL A 343 9.10 13.72 -16.40
CA VAL A 343 8.86 13.48 -17.83
C VAL A 343 10.15 13.15 -18.57
N GLN A 344 11.21 13.92 -18.35
CA GLN A 344 12.51 13.74 -19.01
C GLN A 344 13.17 12.42 -18.61
N ALA A 345 13.19 12.11 -17.31
CA ALA A 345 13.80 10.89 -16.79
C ALA A 345 13.00 9.63 -17.17
N GLY A 346 11.68 9.71 -17.07
CA GLY A 346 10.75 8.58 -17.20
C GLY A 346 10.25 8.28 -18.61
N LYS A 347 10.71 9.00 -19.64
CA LYS A 347 10.16 8.95 -21.01
C LYS A 347 9.90 7.52 -21.51
N ASN A 348 8.75 7.30 -22.14
CA ASN A 348 8.25 6.01 -22.62
C ASN A 348 8.09 4.96 -21.51
N ALA A 349 7.68 5.36 -20.31
CA ALA A 349 7.42 4.44 -19.20
C ALA A 349 6.40 3.35 -19.59
N THR A 350 6.64 2.12 -19.14
CA THR A 350 5.63 1.05 -19.21
C THR A 350 4.51 1.33 -18.21
N VAL A 351 4.88 1.71 -16.98
CA VAL A 351 3.95 2.13 -15.94
C VAL A 351 4.51 3.35 -15.23
N LEU A 352 3.68 4.38 -15.10
CA LEU A 352 3.89 5.50 -14.20
C LEU A 352 2.94 5.35 -13.01
N ILE A 353 3.47 5.32 -11.79
CA ILE A 353 2.71 5.45 -10.54
C ILE A 353 2.87 6.91 -10.10
N HIS A 354 1.78 7.69 -10.15
CA HIS A 354 1.82 9.12 -9.88
C HIS A 354 0.87 9.50 -8.73
N GLU A 355 1.32 10.42 -7.88
CA GLU A 355 0.46 11.05 -6.88
C GLU A 355 -0.66 11.88 -7.55
N ALA A 356 -1.86 11.83 -6.99
CA ALA A 356 -3.02 12.56 -7.50
C ALA A 356 -3.84 13.09 -6.33
N THR A 357 -3.17 13.87 -5.48
CA THR A 357 -3.69 14.25 -4.16
C THR A 357 -4.99 15.05 -4.24
N MET A 358 -5.11 15.95 -5.22
CA MET A 358 -6.21 16.90 -5.30
C MET A 358 -7.10 16.70 -6.53
N GLY A 359 -8.37 17.11 -6.42
CA GLY A 359 -9.26 17.27 -7.56
C GLY A 359 -8.80 18.43 -8.47
N ASP A 360 -9.26 18.42 -9.72
CA ASP A 360 -8.90 19.47 -10.69
C ASP A 360 -9.51 20.84 -10.35
N ASP A 361 -10.58 20.86 -9.58
CA ASP A 361 -11.18 22.06 -9.00
C ASP A 361 -10.33 22.68 -7.86
N GLN A 362 -9.27 21.98 -7.42
CA GLN A 362 -8.43 22.35 -6.29
C GLN A 362 -6.98 22.65 -6.69
N GLU A 363 -6.75 23.09 -7.93
CA GLU A 363 -5.40 23.36 -8.46
C GLU A 363 -4.59 24.34 -7.59
N GLU A 364 -5.19 25.43 -7.13
CA GLU A 364 -4.51 26.38 -6.23
C GLU A 364 -4.08 25.72 -4.91
N LEU A 365 -4.95 24.88 -4.35
CA LEU A 365 -4.68 24.15 -3.11
C LEU A 365 -3.57 23.09 -3.33
N ALA A 366 -3.57 22.42 -4.48
CA ALA A 366 -2.53 21.48 -4.87
C ALA A 366 -1.17 22.19 -4.96
N ALA A 367 -1.11 23.32 -5.65
CA ALA A 367 0.10 24.14 -5.75
C ALA A 367 0.58 24.63 -4.38
N GLN A 368 -0.34 25.12 -3.54
CA GLN A 368 -0.03 25.54 -2.17
C GLN A 368 0.50 24.38 -1.34
N LYS A 369 -0.05 23.18 -1.43
CA LYS A 369 0.45 22.03 -0.66
C LYS A 369 1.62 21.30 -1.33
N ALA A 370 2.03 21.75 -2.50
CA ALA A 370 3.09 21.17 -3.33
C ALA A 370 2.79 19.73 -3.81
N HIS A 371 1.55 19.52 -4.26
CA HIS A 371 1.05 18.28 -4.86
C HIS A 371 0.50 18.51 -6.26
N SER A 372 0.13 17.42 -6.92
CA SER A 372 -0.54 17.44 -8.22
C SER A 372 -2.06 17.26 -8.09
N THR A 373 -2.80 17.86 -9.03
CA THR A 373 -4.17 17.42 -9.29
C THR A 373 -4.19 16.16 -10.15
N VAL A 374 -5.34 15.49 -10.20
CA VAL A 374 -5.57 14.32 -11.09
C VAL A 374 -5.23 14.63 -12.55
N GLY A 375 -5.73 15.73 -13.10
CA GLY A 375 -5.51 16.14 -14.48
C GLY A 375 -4.05 16.48 -14.76
N GLN A 376 -3.38 17.12 -13.80
CA GLN A 376 -1.95 17.41 -13.91
C GLN A 376 -1.10 16.12 -13.90
N ALA A 377 -1.41 15.16 -13.03
CA ALA A 377 -0.75 13.85 -13.01
C ALA A 377 -0.92 13.08 -14.33
N ILE A 378 -2.13 13.12 -14.91
CA ILE A 378 -2.42 12.53 -16.23
C ILE A 378 -1.62 13.25 -17.34
N SER A 379 -1.52 14.58 -17.29
CA SER A 379 -0.71 15.37 -18.24
C SER A 379 0.75 14.96 -18.19
N ILE A 380 1.34 14.86 -16.99
CA ILE A 380 2.73 14.41 -16.81
C ILE A 380 2.95 13.02 -17.40
N GLY A 381 2.05 12.07 -17.14
CA GLY A 381 2.15 10.73 -17.74
C GLY A 381 1.99 10.72 -19.26
N THR A 382 1.11 11.57 -19.79
CA THR A 382 0.89 11.72 -21.23
C THR A 382 2.11 12.33 -21.93
N ASP A 383 2.69 13.39 -21.35
CA ASP A 383 3.92 14.03 -21.85
C ASP A 383 5.13 13.08 -21.75
N MET A 384 5.16 12.25 -20.71
CA MET A 384 6.12 11.16 -20.55
C MET A 384 5.93 10.05 -21.58
N LYS A 385 4.80 9.99 -22.28
CA LYS A 385 4.39 8.88 -23.15
C LYS A 385 4.35 7.56 -22.38
N ALA A 386 3.87 7.61 -21.13
CA ALA A 386 3.64 6.42 -20.33
C ALA A 386 2.55 5.57 -20.99
N SER A 387 2.75 4.25 -21.04
CA SER A 387 1.73 3.33 -21.58
C SER A 387 0.55 3.20 -20.61
N ASN A 388 0.86 3.15 -19.31
CA ASN A 388 -0.12 3.09 -18.23
C ASN A 388 0.24 4.11 -17.15
N ILE A 389 -0.77 4.77 -16.61
CA ILE A 389 -0.70 5.74 -15.51
C ILE A 389 -1.60 5.21 -14.39
N MET A 390 -0.99 4.81 -13.28
CA MET A 390 -1.68 4.44 -12.05
C MET A 390 -1.65 5.63 -11.08
N LEU A 391 -2.82 6.16 -10.76
CA LEU A 391 -2.97 7.25 -9.80
C LEU A 391 -3.09 6.68 -8.38
N THR A 392 -2.41 7.32 -7.43
CA THR A 392 -2.44 6.96 -6.00
C THR A 392 -2.35 8.22 -5.14
N HIS A 393 -2.13 8.08 -3.84
CA HIS A 393 -1.90 9.19 -2.92
C HIS A 393 -3.08 10.18 -2.87
N PHE A 394 -4.30 9.67 -2.78
CA PHE A 394 -5.51 10.49 -2.81
C PHE A 394 -5.73 11.19 -1.47
N SER A 395 -6.22 12.43 -1.49
CA SER A 395 -6.56 13.17 -0.27
C SER A 395 -7.52 12.38 0.63
N ALA A 396 -7.16 12.24 1.91
CA ALA A 396 -8.00 11.61 2.93
C ALA A 396 -9.39 12.29 3.13
N ARG A 397 -9.57 13.51 2.61
CA ARG A 397 -10.86 14.23 2.61
C ARG A 397 -11.91 13.56 1.71
N TYR A 398 -11.48 12.75 0.74
CA TYR A 398 -12.35 12.03 -0.18
C TYR A 398 -12.18 10.52 0.02
N PRO A 399 -12.74 9.96 1.11
CA PRO A 399 -12.37 8.63 1.58
C PRO A 399 -12.89 7.49 0.69
N LYS A 400 -13.89 7.75 -0.17
CA LYS A 400 -14.61 6.72 -0.94
C LYS A 400 -14.02 6.53 -2.35
N MET A 401 -14.26 7.48 -3.27
CA MET A 401 -13.72 7.43 -4.63
C MET A 401 -12.74 8.58 -4.89
N PRO A 402 -11.63 8.33 -5.60
CA PRO A 402 -10.87 9.39 -6.24
C PRO A 402 -11.74 10.16 -7.27
N PRO A 403 -11.38 11.40 -7.65
CA PRO A 403 -12.15 12.20 -8.61
C PRO A 403 -12.39 11.46 -9.93
N ALA A 404 -13.55 11.67 -10.57
CA ALA A 404 -13.95 10.98 -11.80
C ALA A 404 -12.90 11.14 -12.92
N ILE A 405 -12.41 10.01 -13.45
CA ILE A 405 -11.40 9.95 -14.51
C ILE A 405 -11.90 9.30 -15.80
N VAL A 406 -13.12 8.74 -15.83
CA VAL A 406 -13.61 7.97 -16.99
C VAL A 406 -13.56 8.75 -18.32
N ASN A 407 -13.65 10.09 -18.27
CA ASN A 407 -13.56 10.94 -19.47
C ASN A 407 -12.15 11.49 -19.78
N LYS A 408 -11.11 11.15 -18.99
CA LYS A 408 -9.76 11.73 -19.11
C LYS A 408 -8.72 10.78 -19.70
N SER A 409 -9.13 9.57 -20.11
CA SER A 409 -8.23 8.58 -20.72
C SER A 409 -8.35 8.59 -22.25
N ASP A 410 -7.29 9.03 -22.92
CA ASP A 410 -7.16 8.90 -24.36
C ASP A 410 -6.99 7.43 -24.79
N SER A 411 -7.19 7.14 -26.08
CA SER A 411 -7.05 5.77 -26.62
C SER A 411 -5.62 5.21 -26.54
N LYS A 412 -4.61 6.07 -26.33
CA LYS A 412 -3.19 5.69 -26.31
C LYS A 412 -2.62 5.43 -24.92
N THR A 413 -3.22 6.01 -23.88
CA THR A 413 -2.68 5.96 -22.50
C THR A 413 -3.74 5.43 -21.56
N ASN A 414 -3.41 4.36 -20.84
CA ASN A 414 -4.33 3.75 -19.89
C ASN A 414 -4.20 4.44 -18.55
N VAL A 415 -5.25 5.10 -18.10
CA VAL A 415 -5.31 5.68 -16.76
C VAL A 415 -6.10 4.74 -15.86
N VAL A 416 -5.55 4.41 -14.70
CA VAL A 416 -6.16 3.53 -13.69
C VAL A 416 -5.98 4.11 -12.28
N LEU A 417 -6.80 3.67 -11.34
CA LEU A 417 -6.74 4.09 -9.93
C LEU A 417 -6.16 2.97 -9.07
N ALA A 418 -5.31 3.33 -8.11
CA ALA A 418 -4.86 2.42 -7.08
C ALA A 418 -5.94 2.21 -6.01
N PHE A 419 -6.06 0.98 -5.54
CA PHE A 419 -6.88 0.60 -4.39
C PHE A 419 -6.02 -0.23 -3.45
N ASP A 420 -6.17 0.00 -2.15
CA ASP A 420 -5.48 -0.77 -1.13
C ASP A 420 -5.72 -2.28 -1.36
N HIS A 421 -4.64 -3.07 -1.30
CA HIS A 421 -4.59 -4.51 -1.52
C HIS A 421 -4.99 -5.03 -2.92
N ALA A 422 -5.26 -4.15 -3.89
CA ALA A 422 -5.40 -4.59 -5.28
C ALA A 422 -4.08 -5.20 -5.79
N ARG A 423 -4.15 -6.27 -6.58
CA ARG A 423 -3.01 -6.94 -7.20
C ARG A 423 -3.06 -6.74 -8.71
N VAL A 424 -2.37 -5.72 -9.19
CA VAL A 424 -2.44 -5.29 -10.58
C VAL A 424 -1.18 -5.72 -11.31
N ARG A 425 -1.30 -6.70 -12.20
CA ARG A 425 -0.21 -7.09 -13.09
C ARG A 425 -0.04 -6.07 -14.21
N PHE A 426 1.18 -5.90 -14.72
CA PHE A 426 1.42 -5.02 -15.88
C PHE A 426 0.60 -5.45 -17.10
N GLY A 427 0.37 -6.76 -17.27
CA GLY A 427 -0.50 -7.32 -18.31
C GLY A 427 -1.99 -6.95 -18.14
N ASP A 428 -2.43 -6.71 -16.91
CA ASP A 428 -3.85 -6.54 -16.55
C ASP A 428 -4.26 -5.06 -16.39
N MET A 429 -3.39 -4.10 -16.71
CA MET A 429 -3.70 -2.67 -16.59
C MET A 429 -4.91 -2.24 -17.44
N MET A 430 -5.04 -2.79 -18.65
CA MET A 430 -6.22 -2.58 -19.52
C MET A 430 -7.50 -3.11 -18.87
N LYS A 431 -7.41 -4.23 -18.16
CA LYS A 431 -8.54 -4.85 -17.48
C LYS A 431 -9.05 -3.95 -16.34
N LEU A 432 -8.13 -3.39 -15.55
CA LEU A 432 -8.48 -2.41 -14.51
C LEU A 432 -9.10 -1.13 -15.10
N ARG A 433 -8.65 -0.67 -16.27
CA ARG A 433 -9.30 0.45 -16.98
C ARG A 433 -10.75 0.12 -17.33
N THR A 434 -11.03 -1.08 -17.86
CA THR A 434 -12.39 -1.53 -18.17
C THR A 434 -13.30 -1.59 -16.94
N TYR A 435 -12.72 -1.75 -15.75
CA TYR A 435 -13.44 -1.76 -14.49
C TYR A 435 -13.85 -0.39 -13.98
N LEU A 436 -13.27 0.71 -14.49
CA LEU A 436 -13.52 2.05 -13.96
C LEU A 436 -15.01 2.44 -13.91
N PRO A 437 -15.84 2.25 -14.94
CA PRO A 437 -17.27 2.60 -14.84
C PRO A 437 -18.03 1.81 -13.77
N ALA A 438 -17.64 0.54 -13.56
CA ALA A 438 -18.25 -0.31 -12.54
C ALA A 438 -17.80 0.10 -11.13
N LEU A 439 -16.52 0.44 -10.97
CA LEU A 439 -15.99 1.00 -9.73
C LEU A 439 -16.64 2.36 -9.44
N GLU A 440 -16.85 3.19 -10.47
CA GLU A 440 -17.53 4.48 -10.32
C GLU A 440 -18.96 4.32 -9.80
N ALA A 441 -19.73 3.41 -10.40
CA ALA A 441 -21.08 3.07 -9.93
C ALA A 441 -21.08 2.55 -8.48
N PHE A 442 -20.14 1.67 -8.14
CA PHE A 442 -20.03 1.11 -6.79
C PHE A 442 -19.76 2.18 -5.73
N TYR A 443 -18.75 3.02 -5.93
CA TYR A 443 -18.43 4.05 -4.94
C TYR A 443 -19.40 5.24 -4.97
N GLY A 444 -20.13 5.45 -6.08
CA GLY A 444 -21.23 6.41 -6.17
C GLY A 444 -22.37 6.07 -5.21
N GLU A 445 -22.82 4.81 -5.20
CA GLU A 445 -23.85 4.33 -4.26
C GLU A 445 -23.35 4.37 -2.81
N VAL A 446 -22.10 3.94 -2.58
CA VAL A 446 -21.50 3.99 -1.24
C VAL A 446 -21.36 5.43 -0.73
N ALA A 447 -21.24 6.44 -1.61
CA ALA A 447 -21.08 7.84 -1.24
C ALA A 447 -22.32 8.44 -0.56
N VAL A 448 -23.51 8.13 -1.06
CA VAL A 448 -24.78 8.67 -0.58
C VAL A 448 -25.07 8.26 0.88
N ASP A 449 -24.52 7.14 1.35
CA ASP A 449 -24.86 6.54 2.65
C ASP A 449 -24.11 7.07 3.89
N ASP A 450 -22.98 7.79 3.76
CA ASP A 450 -22.27 8.33 4.95
C ASP A 450 -22.45 9.88 5.12
N ASP A 451 -23.28 10.54 4.30
CA ASP A 451 -23.45 12.01 4.35
C ASP A 451 -24.49 12.50 5.37
N ASP A 452 -25.16 11.61 6.10
CA ASP A 452 -26.11 12.00 7.16
C ASP A 452 -25.63 11.54 8.56
N ASN A 453 -25.58 12.52 9.47
CA ASN A 453 -25.74 12.28 10.90
C ASN A 453 -27.13 11.68 11.14
N ASP A 454 -27.33 10.38 10.97
CA ASP A 454 -28.34 9.61 11.71
C ASP A 454 -28.35 8.13 11.32
N GLU A 455 -28.88 7.34 12.24
CA GLU A 455 -29.30 5.95 12.09
C GLU A 455 -30.06 5.71 10.76
N GLY A 456 -29.34 5.30 9.72
CA GLY A 456 -29.88 4.96 8.41
C GLY A 456 -29.18 3.73 7.85
N ILE A 457 -29.97 2.70 7.52
CA ILE A 457 -29.53 1.37 7.10
C ILE A 457 -28.54 1.45 5.93
N THR A 458 -27.31 1.01 6.19
CA THR A 458 -26.20 0.83 5.24
C THR A 458 -26.61 0.06 3.98
N THR A 459 -26.49 0.64 2.80
CA THR A 459 -26.90 0.03 1.52
C THR A 459 -25.90 -1.01 0.98
N LEU A 460 -24.96 -1.49 1.82
CA LEU A 460 -24.16 -2.70 1.57
C LEU A 460 -24.58 -3.89 2.46
N LEU A 461 -25.54 -3.69 3.38
CA LEU A 461 -25.96 -4.70 4.35
C LEU A 461 -27.41 -4.44 4.79
N VAL A 462 -28.39 -5.16 4.23
CA VAL A 462 -29.49 -5.87 4.95
C VAL A 462 -30.36 -6.60 3.91
N GLU A 463 -30.38 -7.93 3.96
CA GLU A 463 -31.64 -8.67 4.06
C GLU A 463 -31.41 -9.77 5.11
N SER A 464 -32.23 -9.80 6.16
CA SER A 464 -32.35 -10.97 7.02
C SER A 464 -32.93 -12.11 6.20
N ASN A 465 -32.35 -13.31 6.34
CA ASN A 465 -32.81 -14.55 5.69
C ASN A 465 -34.34 -14.64 5.61
N VAL A 466 -34.92 -14.40 4.44
CA VAL A 466 -36.23 -14.94 4.07
C VAL A 466 -35.93 -16.23 3.30
N PRO A 467 -36.39 -17.40 3.74
CA PRO A 467 -36.21 -18.63 2.98
C PRO A 467 -36.96 -18.51 1.66
N ASP A 468 -36.28 -18.83 0.55
CA ASP A 468 -36.94 -19.02 -0.75
C ASP A 468 -38.06 -20.07 -0.59
N ALA A 469 -39.30 -19.64 -0.86
CA ALA A 469 -40.48 -20.48 -0.97
C ALA A 469 -40.84 -20.72 -2.44
#